data_AF-A0A934AWQ3-F1
#
_entry.id   AF-A0A934AWQ3-F1
#
_cell.length_a   1.000
_cell.length_b   1.000
_cell.length_c   1.000
_cell.angle_alpha   90.00
_cell.angle_beta   90.00
_cell.angle_gamma   90.00
#
_symmetry.space_group_name_H-M   'P 1'
#
loop_
_entity.id
_entity.type
_entity.pdbx_description
1 polymer ?
#
loop_
_entity_poly.entity_id
_entity_poly.type
_entity_poly.pdbx_seq_one_letter_code
_entity_poly.pdbx_strand_id
1 'polypeptide(L)'
;MSNNDSAKDLIDLIKRRAPEYLDLLTAQTDADFEAAFDARLDRALIDLENNKMNFNKLDEEGLSAVLASALSCPGLSVTQETNSNGHVDITIEADHCFPARRKLGEAKIYDGPEYHVKGLKQLLGRYTTGREGRGVLIIYVRKKDIAGIVNKLRQRMDEVLPMNQKGKTKEHVLKWSFISTHKHSSGEDLDVGHIGCNLYIS
;
A
#
# COMPACT_ATOMS: atom_id res chain seq x y z
N MET A 1 4.80 -47.42 10.81
CA MET A 1 4.21 -46.58 9.76
C MET A 1 4.55 -45.14 10.11
N SER A 2 5.48 -44.50 9.40
CA SER A 2 5.78 -43.09 9.63
C SER A 2 4.58 -42.28 9.15
N ASN A 3 3.93 -41.57 10.06
CA ASN A 3 2.95 -40.58 9.69
C ASN A 3 3.74 -39.43 9.02
N ASN A 4 3.89 -39.49 7.69
CA ASN A 4 4.32 -38.33 6.92
C ASN A 4 3.21 -37.30 7.11
N ASP A 5 3.47 -36.29 7.92
CA ASP A 5 2.48 -35.30 8.28
C ASP A 5 2.29 -34.35 7.08
N SER A 6 1.50 -34.80 6.11
CA SER A 6 1.31 -34.16 4.81
C SER A 6 0.90 -32.69 4.91
N ALA A 7 0.23 -32.29 6.00
CA ALA A 7 -0.11 -30.91 6.30
C ALA A 7 1.13 -30.07 6.66
N LYS A 8 2.03 -30.61 7.49
CA LYS A 8 3.30 -29.96 7.83
C LYS A 8 4.19 -29.82 6.60
N ASP A 9 4.30 -30.87 5.79
CA ASP A 9 5.10 -30.84 4.55
C ASP A 9 4.57 -29.77 3.57
N LEU A 10 3.23 -29.63 3.47
CA LEU A 10 2.60 -28.58 2.67
C LEU A 10 2.92 -27.18 3.22
N ILE A 11 2.81 -26.98 4.55
CA ILE A 11 3.15 -25.70 5.19
C ILE A 11 4.61 -25.34 4.95
N ASP A 12 5.53 -26.28 5.13
CA ASP A 12 6.96 -26.07 4.92
C ASP A 12 7.28 -25.79 3.44
N LEU A 13 6.55 -26.41 2.50
CA LEU A 13 6.65 -26.10 1.08
C LEU A 13 6.18 -24.68 0.77
N ILE A 14 5.03 -24.26 1.31
CA ILE A 14 4.51 -22.89 1.10
C ILE A 14 5.49 -21.86 1.68
N LYS A 15 5.98 -22.07 2.91
CA LYS A 15 6.98 -21.18 3.55
C LYS A 15 8.22 -20.95 2.70
N ARG A 16 8.66 -21.96 1.94
CA ARG A 16 9.84 -21.86 1.06
C ARG A 16 9.55 -21.17 -0.27
N ARG A 17 8.30 -21.20 -0.75
CA ARG A 17 7.91 -20.77 -2.11
C ARG A 17 7.19 -19.42 -2.11
N ALA A 18 6.29 -19.22 -1.17
CA ALA A 18 5.44 -18.03 -1.04
C ALA A 18 5.09 -17.79 0.44
N PRO A 19 6.09 -17.45 1.29
CA PRO A 19 5.87 -17.24 2.72
C PRO A 19 4.79 -16.19 3.01
N GLU A 20 4.72 -15.11 2.22
CA GLU A 20 3.78 -14.02 2.45
C GLU A 20 2.30 -14.42 2.30
N TYR A 21 1.98 -15.45 1.51
CA TYR A 21 0.62 -15.97 1.41
C TYR A 21 0.22 -16.71 2.68
N LEU A 22 1.15 -17.46 3.26
CA LEU A 22 0.91 -18.10 4.54
C LEU A 22 0.80 -17.06 5.65
N ASP A 23 1.65 -16.03 5.63
CA ASP A 23 1.64 -14.96 6.62
C ASP A 23 0.32 -14.17 6.56
N LEU A 24 -0.17 -13.82 5.35
CA LEU A 24 -1.48 -13.20 5.17
C LEU A 24 -2.62 -14.09 5.70
N LEU A 25 -2.60 -15.38 5.36
CA LEU A 25 -3.63 -16.34 5.79
C LEU A 25 -3.64 -16.57 7.30
N THR A 26 -2.47 -16.46 7.95
CA THR A 26 -2.30 -16.80 9.37
C THR A 26 -2.15 -15.57 10.28
N ALA A 27 -2.26 -14.36 9.73
CA ALA A 27 -2.16 -13.11 10.48
C ALA A 27 -3.20 -13.02 11.60
N GLN A 28 -2.74 -12.99 12.84
CA GLN A 28 -3.60 -12.94 14.02
C GLN A 28 -3.82 -11.50 14.49
N THR A 29 -2.78 -10.67 14.41
CA THR A 29 -2.82 -9.25 14.79
C THR A 29 -2.77 -8.34 13.57
N ASP A 30 -3.14 -7.07 13.75
CA ASP A 30 -3.00 -6.07 12.69
C ASP A 30 -1.53 -5.87 12.31
N ALA A 31 -0.60 -5.96 13.27
CA ALA A 31 0.83 -5.89 12.99
C ALA A 31 1.31 -7.05 12.09
N ASP A 32 0.84 -8.28 12.33
CA ASP A 32 1.15 -9.43 11.48
C ASP A 32 0.61 -9.21 10.07
N PHE A 33 -0.62 -8.72 9.95
CA PHE A 33 -1.24 -8.42 8.68
C PHE A 33 -0.50 -7.32 7.92
N GLU A 34 -0.15 -6.22 8.58
CA GLU A 34 0.60 -5.12 7.95
C GLU A 34 1.97 -5.60 7.43
N ALA A 35 2.67 -6.45 8.19
CA ALA A 35 3.95 -7.02 7.75
C ALA A 35 3.80 -7.92 6.53
N ALA A 36 2.79 -8.82 6.54
CA ALA A 36 2.51 -9.71 5.42
C ALA A 36 2.04 -8.93 4.18
N PHE A 37 1.19 -7.91 4.38
CA PHE A 37 0.74 -7.01 3.33
C PHE A 37 1.88 -6.23 2.72
N ASP A 38 2.80 -5.66 3.52
CA ASP A 38 3.95 -4.92 3.01
C ASP A 38 4.85 -5.80 2.13
N ALA A 39 5.10 -7.05 2.54
CA ALA A 39 5.85 -8.01 1.73
C ALA A 39 5.15 -8.33 0.40
N ARG A 40 3.82 -8.44 0.41
CA ARG A 40 3.02 -8.68 -0.79
C ARG A 40 2.98 -7.47 -1.73
N LEU A 41 2.90 -6.27 -1.15
CA LEU A 41 2.94 -5.00 -1.86
C LEU A 41 4.29 -4.77 -2.51
N ASP A 42 5.40 -5.07 -1.84
CA ASP A 42 6.75 -4.96 -2.41
C ASP A 42 6.88 -5.75 -3.71
N ARG A 43 6.41 -7.01 -3.72
CA ARG A 43 6.42 -7.85 -4.93
C ARG A 43 5.61 -7.24 -6.05
N ALA A 44 4.40 -6.75 -5.75
CA ALA A 44 3.54 -6.10 -6.74
C ALA A 44 4.22 -4.84 -7.33
N LEU A 45 4.86 -4.03 -6.49
CA LEU A 45 5.61 -2.85 -6.94
C LEU A 45 6.80 -3.23 -7.83
N ILE A 46 7.58 -4.24 -7.44
CA ILE A 46 8.70 -4.76 -8.24
C ILE A 46 8.21 -5.21 -9.63
N ASP A 47 7.05 -5.86 -9.71
CA ASP A 47 6.46 -6.27 -10.98
C ASP A 47 6.08 -5.07 -11.86
N LEU A 48 5.50 -4.00 -11.27
CA LEU A 48 5.23 -2.75 -11.98
C LEU A 48 6.53 -2.09 -12.47
N GLU A 49 7.56 -2.03 -11.63
CA GLU A 49 8.85 -1.41 -11.95
C GLU A 49 9.60 -2.15 -13.06
N ASN A 50 9.58 -3.49 -13.03
CA ASN A 50 10.17 -4.33 -14.08
C ASN A 50 9.47 -4.17 -15.43
N ASN A 51 8.16 -3.88 -15.42
CA ASN A 51 7.34 -3.75 -16.61
C ASN A 51 7.03 -2.29 -17.00
N LYS A 52 7.68 -1.31 -16.37
CA LYS A 52 7.42 0.13 -16.56
C LYS A 52 7.42 0.61 -18.02
N MET A 53 8.20 -0.03 -18.89
CA MET A 53 8.19 0.26 -20.33
C MET A 53 6.83 -0.01 -20.97
N ASN A 54 6.16 -1.09 -20.57
CA ASN A 54 4.84 -1.49 -21.06
C ASN A 54 3.72 -0.60 -20.48
N PHE A 55 3.97 0.01 -19.32
CA PHE A 55 2.99 0.81 -18.57
C PHE A 55 3.17 2.32 -18.71
N ASN A 56 4.09 2.77 -19.57
CA ASN A 56 4.47 4.19 -19.67
C ASN A 56 3.34 5.12 -20.14
N LYS A 57 2.34 4.58 -20.84
CA LYS A 57 1.17 5.30 -21.35
C LYS A 57 -0.04 5.22 -20.42
N LEU A 58 -0.02 4.37 -19.39
CA LEU A 58 -1.12 4.27 -18.44
C LEU A 58 -1.21 5.55 -17.61
N ASP A 59 -2.40 5.94 -17.21
CA ASP A 59 -2.65 6.99 -16.25
C ASP A 59 -2.75 6.40 -14.82
N GLU A 60 -3.19 7.20 -13.85
CA GLU A 60 -3.37 6.75 -12.47
C GLU A 60 -4.37 5.59 -12.37
N GLU A 61 -5.44 5.64 -13.16
CA GLU A 61 -6.48 4.61 -13.21
C GLU A 61 -5.89 3.30 -13.74
N GLY A 62 -5.24 3.34 -14.90
CA GLY A 62 -4.63 2.15 -15.50
C GLY A 62 -3.52 1.55 -14.65
N LEU A 63 -2.69 2.37 -14.00
CA LEU A 63 -1.65 1.87 -13.09
C LEU A 63 -2.26 1.24 -11.83
N SER A 64 -3.34 1.82 -11.29
CA SER A 64 -4.07 1.25 -10.15
C SER A 64 -4.72 -0.09 -10.51
N ALA A 65 -5.24 -0.25 -11.73
CA ALA A 65 -5.75 -1.53 -12.23
C ALA A 65 -4.67 -2.61 -12.21
N VAL A 66 -3.49 -2.27 -12.74
CA VAL A 66 -2.34 -3.19 -12.80
C VAL A 66 -1.88 -3.53 -11.38
N LEU A 67 -1.77 -2.55 -10.49
CA LEU A 67 -1.39 -2.78 -9.09
C LEU A 67 -2.41 -3.66 -8.37
N ALA A 68 -3.71 -3.39 -8.51
CA ALA A 68 -4.77 -4.18 -7.90
C ALA A 68 -4.73 -5.63 -8.36
N SER A 69 -4.57 -5.86 -9.67
CA SER A 69 -4.39 -7.19 -10.23
C SER A 69 -3.11 -7.86 -9.72
N ALA A 70 -2.00 -7.11 -9.65
CA ALA A 70 -0.71 -7.62 -9.21
C ALA A 70 -0.66 -7.89 -7.70
N LEU A 71 -1.52 -7.25 -6.90
CA LEU A 71 -1.60 -7.39 -5.45
C LEU A 71 -2.58 -8.49 -5.02
N SER A 72 -3.64 -8.70 -5.81
CA SER A 72 -4.65 -9.73 -5.55
C SER A 72 -4.04 -11.12 -5.42
N CYS A 73 -4.52 -11.89 -4.45
CA CYS A 73 -4.21 -13.31 -4.26
C CYS A 73 -5.30 -13.97 -3.41
N PRO A 74 -5.35 -15.32 -3.29
CA PRO A 74 -6.31 -15.97 -2.41
C PRO A 74 -6.25 -15.40 -0.99
N GLY A 75 -7.40 -14.95 -0.47
CA GLY A 75 -7.52 -14.31 0.85
C GLY A 75 -7.14 -12.83 0.91
N LEU A 76 -6.80 -12.21 -0.22
CA LEU A 76 -6.57 -10.77 -0.37
C LEU A 76 -7.22 -10.27 -1.67
N SER A 77 -8.44 -9.77 -1.56
CA SER A 77 -9.19 -9.18 -2.65
C SER A 77 -8.81 -7.71 -2.81
N VAL A 78 -8.34 -7.32 -3.99
CA VAL A 78 -7.98 -5.93 -4.29
C VAL A 78 -8.78 -5.45 -5.48
N THR A 79 -9.59 -4.43 -5.25
CA THR A 79 -10.49 -3.87 -6.26
C THR A 79 -10.14 -2.41 -6.51
N GLN A 80 -10.27 -2.01 -7.76
CA GLN A 80 -10.25 -0.61 -8.16
C GLN A 80 -11.70 -0.18 -8.40
N GLU A 81 -12.12 0.95 -7.85
CA GLU A 81 -13.44 1.49 -8.19
C GLU A 81 -13.35 2.39 -9.43
N THR A 82 -14.02 1.97 -10.50
CA THR A 82 -13.92 2.56 -11.85
C THR A 82 -14.89 3.73 -12.10
N ASN A 83 -15.49 4.33 -11.06
CA ASN A 83 -16.44 5.44 -11.25
C ASN A 83 -15.93 6.75 -10.63
N SER A 84 -15.73 7.74 -11.49
CA SER A 84 -15.16 9.07 -11.22
C SER A 84 -16.07 10.04 -10.43
N ASN A 85 -16.78 9.55 -9.39
CA ASN A 85 -17.72 10.33 -8.56
C ASN A 85 -17.34 10.34 -7.06
N GLY A 86 -16.04 10.34 -6.74
CA GLY A 86 -15.56 10.42 -5.36
C GLY A 86 -15.40 9.06 -4.67
N HIS A 87 -14.97 8.06 -5.44
CA HIS A 87 -14.61 6.74 -4.94
C HIS A 87 -13.11 6.64 -4.63
N VAL A 88 -12.76 5.66 -3.80
CA VAL A 88 -11.38 5.31 -3.45
C VAL A 88 -10.69 4.62 -4.63
N ASP A 89 -9.44 4.97 -4.93
CA ASP A 89 -8.72 4.39 -6.07
C ASP A 89 -8.53 2.87 -5.92
N ILE A 90 -8.21 2.41 -4.70
CA ILE A 90 -7.95 1.00 -4.40
C ILE A 90 -8.62 0.61 -3.07
N THR A 91 -9.44 -0.45 -3.07
CA THR A 91 -9.91 -1.11 -1.85
C THR A 91 -9.23 -2.47 -1.70
N ILE A 92 -8.69 -2.73 -0.50
CA ILE A 92 -8.02 -3.99 -0.17
C ILE A 92 -8.81 -4.66 0.97
N GLU A 93 -9.24 -5.89 0.76
CA GLU A 93 -9.99 -6.68 1.73
C GLU A 93 -9.32 -8.03 1.94
N ALA A 94 -8.96 -8.31 3.18
CA ALA A 94 -8.54 -9.63 3.62
C ALA A 94 -9.72 -10.30 4.32
N ASP A 95 -10.41 -11.18 3.60
CA ASP A 95 -11.66 -11.83 3.99
C ASP A 95 -11.45 -13.25 4.55
N HIS A 96 -10.26 -13.83 4.37
CA HIS A 96 -9.87 -15.13 4.94
C HIS A 96 -9.19 -15.01 6.33
N CYS A 97 -9.43 -13.90 7.06
CA CYS A 97 -8.94 -13.71 8.43
C CYS A 97 -10.08 -13.20 9.34
N PHE A 98 -9.92 -13.40 10.66
CA PHE A 98 -10.85 -12.87 11.66
C PHE A 98 -10.10 -12.00 12.69
N PRO A 99 -10.51 -10.74 12.93
CA PRO A 99 -11.55 -10.04 12.16
C PRO A 99 -11.11 -9.81 10.71
N ALA A 100 -12.08 -9.69 9.80
CA ALA A 100 -11.79 -9.29 8.42
C ALA A 100 -11.14 -7.91 8.42
N ARG A 101 -10.14 -7.72 7.57
CA ARG A 101 -9.36 -6.48 7.52
C ARG A 101 -9.61 -5.75 6.22
N ARG A 102 -9.75 -4.43 6.30
CA ARG A 102 -9.93 -3.56 5.14
C ARG A 102 -8.93 -2.43 5.17
N LYS A 103 -8.33 -2.12 4.01
CA LYS A 103 -7.48 -0.95 3.79
C LYS A 103 -8.01 -0.18 2.58
N LEU A 104 -7.76 1.12 2.60
CA LEU A 104 -8.07 2.02 1.51
C LEU A 104 -6.78 2.61 0.95
N GLY A 105 -6.72 2.67 -0.37
CA GLY A 105 -5.59 3.13 -1.14
C GLY A 105 -5.98 4.30 -2.03
N GLU A 106 -5.13 5.32 -2.04
CA GLU A 106 -5.14 6.37 -3.07
C GLU A 106 -3.87 6.19 -3.92
N ALA A 107 -3.95 6.48 -5.21
CA ALA A 107 -2.81 6.39 -6.11
C ALA A 107 -2.64 7.70 -6.89
N LYS A 108 -1.39 8.16 -7.01
CA LYS A 108 -1.06 9.41 -7.70
C LYS A 108 0.19 9.25 -8.55
N ILE A 109 0.19 9.78 -9.77
CA ILE A 109 1.43 10.06 -10.50
C ILE A 109 2.06 11.30 -9.87
N TYR A 110 3.31 11.19 -9.45
CA TYR A 110 3.95 12.26 -8.69
C TYR A 110 4.10 13.54 -9.50
N ASP A 111 3.45 14.59 -9.02
CA ASP A 111 3.62 15.95 -9.55
C ASP A 111 3.91 17.02 -8.48
N GLY A 112 4.56 16.62 -7.40
CA GLY A 112 5.03 17.54 -6.35
C GLY A 112 4.28 17.39 -5.02
N PRO A 113 4.78 18.05 -3.96
CA PRO A 113 4.23 17.90 -2.60
C PRO A 113 2.76 18.33 -2.47
N GLU A 114 2.34 19.37 -3.18
CA GLU A 114 0.95 19.84 -3.14
C GLU A 114 -0.02 18.81 -3.74
N TYR A 115 0.38 18.17 -4.84
CA TYR A 115 -0.41 17.10 -5.47
C TYR A 115 -0.49 15.87 -4.57
N HIS A 116 0.62 15.52 -3.92
CA HIS A 116 0.66 14.46 -2.90
C HIS A 116 -0.30 14.73 -1.74
N VAL A 117 -0.29 15.95 -1.18
CA VAL A 117 -1.18 16.34 -0.08
C VAL A 117 -2.65 16.34 -0.51
N LYS A 118 -2.96 16.63 -1.79
CA LYS A 118 -4.33 16.48 -2.31
C LYS A 118 -4.80 15.03 -2.28
N GLY A 119 -3.97 14.08 -2.72
CA GLY A 119 -4.28 12.64 -2.61
C GLY A 119 -4.47 12.21 -1.15
N LEU A 120 -3.59 12.65 -0.26
CA LEU A 120 -3.73 12.40 1.18
C LEU A 120 -5.04 12.96 1.76
N LYS A 121 -5.47 14.14 1.29
CA LYS A 121 -6.75 14.74 1.68
C LYS A 121 -7.95 13.93 1.19
N GLN A 122 -7.87 13.32 0.00
CA GLN A 122 -8.92 12.44 -0.50
C GLN A 122 -9.02 11.20 0.38
N LEU A 123 -7.89 10.53 0.62
CA LEU A 123 -7.82 9.33 1.45
C LEU A 123 -8.39 9.58 2.87
N LEU A 124 -7.82 10.53 3.60
CA LEU A 124 -8.16 10.81 5.01
C LEU A 124 -9.49 11.54 5.20
N GLY A 125 -9.86 12.39 4.23
CA GLY A 125 -10.99 13.32 4.39
C GLY A 125 -12.29 12.84 3.76
N ARG A 126 -12.22 11.88 2.83
CA ARG A 126 -13.40 11.40 2.08
C ARG A 126 -13.64 9.91 2.24
N TYR A 127 -12.60 9.09 2.31
CA TYR A 127 -12.75 7.64 2.14
C TYR A 127 -12.65 6.89 3.46
N THR A 128 -11.72 7.27 4.34
CA THR A 128 -11.56 6.59 5.63
C THR A 128 -12.69 6.95 6.59
N THR A 129 -13.21 5.94 7.27
CA THR A 129 -14.18 6.09 8.36
C THR A 129 -13.53 5.95 9.73
N GLY A 130 -12.30 5.45 9.76
CA GLY A 130 -11.55 5.13 10.98
C GLY A 130 -11.75 3.69 11.45
N ARG A 131 -12.48 2.87 10.68
CA ARG A 131 -12.60 1.42 10.92
C ARG A 131 -11.58 0.61 10.13
N GLU A 132 -11.00 1.23 9.11
CA GLU A 132 -10.01 0.63 8.23
C GLU A 132 -8.64 0.60 8.92
N GLY A 133 -7.79 -0.33 8.51
CA GLY A 133 -6.39 -0.34 8.92
C GLY A 133 -5.61 0.83 8.31
N ARG A 134 -4.28 0.77 8.39
CA ARG A 134 -3.38 1.79 7.83
C ARG A 134 -3.75 2.10 6.38
N GLY A 135 -3.95 3.37 6.05
CA GLY A 135 -4.18 3.83 4.68
C GLY A 135 -2.93 3.68 3.83
N VAL A 136 -3.09 3.62 2.51
CA VAL A 136 -1.96 3.54 1.57
C VAL A 136 -2.07 4.65 0.54
N LEU A 137 -1.01 5.43 0.35
CA LEU A 137 -0.91 6.40 -0.73
C LEU A 137 0.24 5.98 -1.66
N ILE A 138 -0.11 5.39 -2.79
CA ILE A 138 0.84 4.95 -3.82
C ILE A 138 1.25 6.15 -4.67
N ILE A 139 2.55 6.30 -4.86
CA ILE A 139 3.16 7.41 -5.61
C ILE A 139 3.94 6.84 -6.79
N TYR A 140 3.38 6.93 -7.99
CA TYR A 140 4.06 6.53 -9.22
C TYR A 140 5.01 7.63 -9.68
N VAL A 141 6.31 7.37 -9.65
CA VAL A 141 7.34 8.37 -9.96
C VAL A 141 7.96 8.09 -11.32
N ARG A 142 7.66 8.98 -12.29
CA ARG A 142 8.25 8.97 -13.64
C ARG A 142 9.43 9.92 -13.81
N LYS A 143 9.97 10.42 -12.71
CA LYS A 143 11.07 11.39 -12.66
C LYS A 143 12.33 10.69 -12.12
N LYS A 144 13.52 11.13 -12.56
CA LYS A 144 14.80 10.65 -12.02
C LYS A 144 14.87 10.92 -10.50
N ASP A 145 15.70 10.15 -9.80
CA ASP A 145 16.03 10.36 -8.39
C ASP A 145 14.79 10.27 -7.46
N ILE A 146 14.09 9.14 -7.52
CA ILE A 146 12.96 8.86 -6.61
C ILE A 146 13.38 8.97 -5.13
N ALA A 147 14.61 8.58 -4.77
CA ALA A 147 15.10 8.69 -3.41
C ALA A 147 15.14 10.16 -2.94
N GLY A 148 15.71 11.07 -3.74
CA GLY A 148 15.72 12.50 -3.45
C GLY A 148 14.31 13.11 -3.44
N ILE A 149 13.42 12.66 -4.34
CA ILE A 149 12.01 13.10 -4.38
C ILE A 149 11.28 12.73 -3.08
N VAL A 150 11.38 11.47 -2.65
CA VAL A 150 10.70 10.98 -1.44
C VAL A 150 11.29 11.65 -0.19
N ASN A 151 12.61 11.83 -0.13
CA ASN A 151 13.24 12.53 1.00
C ASN A 151 12.76 13.98 1.12
N LYS A 152 12.69 14.72 0.00
CA LYS A 152 12.17 16.11 -0.02
C LYS A 152 10.69 16.16 0.36
N LEU A 153 9.90 15.21 -0.13
CA LEU A 153 8.48 15.11 0.21
C LEU A 153 8.30 14.88 1.71
N ARG A 154 9.04 13.93 2.28
CA ARG A 154 9.03 13.61 3.70
C ARG A 154 9.44 14.81 4.56
N GLN A 155 10.55 15.47 4.19
CA GLN A 155 10.99 16.69 4.87
C GLN A 155 9.88 17.75 4.87
N ARG A 156 9.23 17.98 3.72
CA ARG A 156 8.13 18.94 3.62
C ARG A 156 6.94 18.56 4.51
N MET A 157 6.60 17.27 4.59
CA MET A 157 5.54 16.79 5.48
C MET A 157 5.90 16.98 6.96
N ASP A 158 7.15 16.71 7.35
CA ASP A 158 7.63 16.92 8.72
C ASP A 158 7.70 18.41 9.11
N GLU A 159 7.90 19.30 8.14
CA GLU A 159 7.89 20.76 8.35
C GLU A 159 6.48 21.33 8.46
N VAL A 160 5.54 20.88 7.61
CA VAL A 160 4.19 21.47 7.49
C VAL A 160 3.15 20.76 8.33
N LEU A 161 3.36 19.48 8.63
CA LEU A 161 2.41 18.60 9.34
C LEU A 161 0.99 18.64 8.73
N PRO A 162 0.84 18.32 7.43
CA PRO A 162 -0.45 18.45 6.73
C PRO A 162 -1.50 17.49 7.30
N MET A 163 -2.78 17.79 7.08
CA MET A 163 -3.91 16.88 7.41
C MET A 163 -3.87 16.38 8.87
N ASN A 164 -3.63 17.27 9.83
CA ASN A 164 -3.51 16.94 11.25
C ASN A 164 -2.46 15.83 11.53
N GLN A 165 -1.33 15.85 10.81
CA GLN A 165 -0.22 14.94 11.05
C GLN A 165 0.31 15.11 12.48
N LYS A 166 0.54 13.99 13.16
CA LYS A 166 1.10 13.91 14.50
C LYS A 166 2.60 13.66 14.43
N GLY A 167 3.36 14.72 14.64
CA GLY A 167 4.82 14.65 14.73
C GLY A 167 5.48 14.26 13.41
N LYS A 168 6.73 13.81 13.51
CA LYS A 168 7.53 13.43 12.34
C LYS A 168 7.12 12.07 11.80
N THR A 169 7.28 11.93 10.50
CA THR A 169 7.16 10.67 9.76
C THR A 169 8.22 9.65 10.21
N LYS A 170 7.86 8.37 10.08
CA LYS A 170 8.69 7.20 10.40
C LYS A 170 9.16 6.52 9.12
N GLU A 171 10.24 5.75 9.20
CA GLU A 171 10.65 4.89 8.10
C GLU A 171 9.56 3.85 7.79
N HIS A 172 9.40 3.53 6.52
CA HIS A 172 8.68 2.33 6.08
C HIS A 172 9.69 1.22 5.78
N VAL A 173 9.27 -0.04 5.87
CA VAL A 173 10.14 -1.18 5.53
C VAL A 173 10.49 -1.22 4.03
N LEU A 174 9.56 -0.74 3.20
CA LEU A 174 9.72 -0.65 1.74
C LEU A 174 10.62 0.51 1.34
N LYS A 175 11.36 0.32 0.24
CA LYS A 175 12.18 1.37 -0.34
C LYS A 175 11.34 2.56 -0.76
N TRP A 176 11.95 3.75 -0.69
CA TRP A 176 11.33 5.01 -1.13
C TRP A 176 9.94 5.24 -0.54
N SER A 177 9.78 4.84 0.72
CA SER A 177 8.49 4.85 1.40
C SER A 177 8.66 5.32 2.85
N PHE A 178 7.61 5.91 3.41
CA PHE A 178 7.59 6.37 4.80
C PHE A 178 6.18 6.29 5.38
N ILE A 179 6.05 6.41 6.71
CA ILE A 179 4.76 6.38 7.41
C ILE A 179 4.51 7.76 8.04
N SER A 180 3.31 8.28 7.89
CA SER A 180 2.79 9.38 8.69
C SER A 180 1.65 8.90 9.59
N THR A 181 1.44 9.58 10.72
CA THR A 181 0.30 9.35 11.62
C THR A 181 -0.57 10.59 11.61
N HIS A 182 -1.89 10.45 11.48
CA HIS A 182 -2.83 11.57 11.38
C HIS A 182 -3.94 11.46 12.42
N LYS A 183 -4.35 12.59 13.01
CA LYS A 183 -5.57 12.61 13.82
C LYS A 183 -6.79 12.54 12.91
N HIS A 184 -7.52 11.43 12.97
CA HIS A 184 -8.70 11.19 12.14
C HIS A 184 -9.98 11.78 12.77
N SER A 185 -11.00 12.01 11.95
CA SER A 185 -12.29 12.57 12.37
C SER A 185 -13.07 11.66 13.33
N SER A 186 -12.79 10.35 13.32
CA SER A 186 -13.30 9.38 14.29
C SER A 186 -12.80 9.62 15.72
N GLY A 187 -11.78 10.48 15.90
CA GLY A 187 -11.13 10.69 17.19
C GLY A 187 -9.97 9.73 17.46
N GLU A 188 -9.71 8.77 16.57
CA GLU A 188 -8.53 7.89 16.64
C GLU A 188 -7.39 8.42 15.77
N ASP A 189 -6.22 7.79 15.88
CA ASP A 189 -5.08 8.07 15.02
C ASP A 189 -5.07 7.06 13.88
N LEU A 190 -4.81 7.54 12.67
CA LEU A 190 -4.72 6.71 11.48
C LEU A 190 -3.34 6.88 10.84
N ASP A 191 -2.65 5.76 10.65
CA ASP A 191 -1.40 5.73 9.93
C ASP A 191 -1.65 5.70 8.42
N VAL A 192 -0.75 6.32 7.65
CA VAL A 192 -0.72 6.24 6.19
C VAL A 192 0.68 5.84 5.74
N GLY A 193 0.76 4.74 4.98
CA GLY A 193 1.96 4.37 4.25
C GLY A 193 2.04 5.16 2.94
N HIS A 194 3.08 5.98 2.79
CA HIS A 194 3.40 6.68 1.55
C HIS A 194 4.39 5.84 0.76
N ILE A 195 3.95 5.24 -0.33
CA ILE A 195 4.69 4.16 -1.00
C ILE A 195 5.15 4.61 -2.38
N GLY A 196 6.46 4.70 -2.59
CA GLY A 196 7.05 5.08 -3.86
C GLY A 196 7.19 3.92 -4.83
N CYS A 197 6.78 4.11 -6.09
CA CYS A 197 6.98 3.16 -7.19
C CYS A 197 7.79 3.83 -8.31
N ASN A 198 8.94 3.27 -8.66
CA ASN A 198 9.86 3.87 -9.62
C ASN A 198 9.55 3.47 -11.07
N LEU A 199 8.78 4.31 -11.75
CA LEU A 199 8.42 4.14 -13.16
C LEU A 199 9.28 5.00 -14.11
N TYR A 200 10.41 5.55 -13.63
CA TYR A 200 11.31 6.33 -14.49
C TYR A 200 11.94 5.45 -15.57
N ILE A 201 11.82 5.88 -16.84
CA ILE A 201 12.42 5.25 -18.00
C ILE A 201 13.66 6.06 -18.41
N SER A 202 14.81 5.39 -18.45
CA SER A 202 16.11 5.95 -18.82
C SER A 202 16.20 6.24 -20.31
#